data_AF-A0A368E9Z9-F1
#
_entry.id   AF-A0A368E9Z9-F1
#
_cell.length_a   1.000
_cell.length_b   1.000
_cell.length_c   1.000
_cell.angle_alpha   90.00
_cell.angle_beta   90.00
_cell.angle_gamma   90.00
#
_symmetry.space_group_name_H-M   'P 1'
#
loop_
_entity.id
_entity.type
_entity.pdbx_description
1 polymer ?
#
loop_
_entity_poly.entity_id
_entity_poly.type
_entity_poly.pdbx_seq_one_letter_code
_entity_poly.pdbx_strand_id
1 'polypeptide(L)' 'FHGFDRGVVCLQMKGACAGCPSSTMTLKMGIENLLRHYIPEVTEVRPVDL' A
#
# COMPACT_ATOMS: atom_id res chain seq x y z
N PHE A 1 1.43 5.20 8.66
CA PHE A 1 1.75 3.78 8.84
C PHE A 1 0.84 3.25 9.94
N HIS A 2 0.11 2.15 9.70
CA HIS A 2 -0.81 1.57 10.68
C HIS A 2 -0.28 0.27 11.30
N GLY A 3 0.45 -0.54 10.53
CA GLY A 3 1.04 -1.78 11.07
C GLY A 3 1.73 -2.62 10.01
N PHE A 4 2.45 -3.63 10.48
CA PHE A 4 3.10 -4.67 9.67
C PHE A 4 2.91 -6.03 10.34
N ASP A 5 2.26 -6.97 9.66
CA ASP A 5 2.06 -8.34 10.15
C ASP A 5 2.27 -9.34 9.01
N ARG A 6 3.12 -10.35 9.23
CA ARG A 6 3.33 -11.47 8.29
C ARG A 6 3.59 -11.04 6.83
N GLY A 7 4.36 -9.97 6.65
CA GLY A 7 4.67 -9.43 5.33
C GLY A 7 3.63 -8.46 4.77
N VAL A 8 2.51 -8.24 5.46
CA VAL A 8 1.46 -7.31 5.04
C VAL A 8 1.65 -5.96 5.71
N VAL A 9 1.85 -4.91 4.91
CA VAL A 9 1.97 -3.52 5.38
C VAL A 9 0.64 -2.81 5.25
N CYS A 10 0.13 -2.29 6.36
CA CYS A 10 -1.11 -1.52 6.42
C CYS A 10 -0.82 -0.01 6.39
N LEU A 11 -1.30 0.67 5.36
CA LEU A 11 -1.06 2.10 5.13
C LEU A 11 -2.37 2.85 4.92
N GLN A 12 -2.44 4.08 5.43
CA GLN A 12 -3.47 5.01 5.00
C GLN A 12 -3.02 5.60 3.66
N MET A 13 -3.62 5.10 2.58
CA MET A 13 -3.32 5.56 1.24
C MET A 13 -4.14 6.81 0.94
N LYS A 14 -3.48 7.96 0.75
CA LYS A 14 -4.10 9.15 0.15
C LYS A 14 -3.81 9.13 -1.34
N GLY A 15 -4.78 8.71 -2.15
CA GLY A 15 -4.69 8.80 -3.60
C GLY A 15 -4.57 10.25 -4.06
N ALA A 16 -3.96 10.49 -5.24
CA ALA A 16 -3.89 11.81 -5.86
C ALA A 16 -5.28 12.37 -6.26
N CYS A 17 -6.27 11.49 -6.35
CA CYS A 17 -7.66 11.77 -6.69
C CYS A 17 -8.50 11.21 -5.53
N ALA A 18 -9.23 12.07 -4.82
CA ALA A 18 -10.00 11.72 -3.64
C ALA A 18 -11.05 10.65 -3.98
N GLY A 19 -10.76 9.39 -3.68
CA GLY A 19 -11.72 8.28 -3.85
C GLY A 19 -11.80 7.68 -5.25
N CYS A 20 -10.85 7.94 -6.15
CA CYS A 20 -10.85 7.35 -7.49
C CYS A 20 -10.27 5.92 -7.44
N PRO A 21 -11.07 4.85 -7.58
CA PRO A 21 -10.63 3.47 -7.33
C PRO A 21 -9.48 3.04 -8.26
N SER A 22 -9.46 3.57 -9.49
CA SER A 22 -8.38 3.35 -10.46
C SER A 22 -7.05 3.93 -9.99
N SER A 23 -7.05 5.14 -9.41
CA SER A 23 -5.83 5.77 -8.87
C SER A 23 -5.30 5.06 -7.62
N THR A 24 -6.20 4.54 -6.78
CA THR A 24 -5.83 3.75 -5.59
C THR A 24 -5.15 2.44 -5.98
N MET A 25 -5.63 1.75 -7.03
CA MET A 25 -5.04 0.52 -7.54
C MET A 25 -3.61 0.75 -8.04
N THR A 26 -3.39 1.78 -8.86
CA THR A 26 -2.05 2.11 -9.39
C THR A 26 -1.10 2.53 -8.27
N LEU A 27 -1.58 3.34 -7.31
CA LEU A 27 -0.79 3.75 -6.15
C LEU A 27 -0.37 2.55 -5.30
N LYS A 28 -1.32 1.63 -5.00
CA LYS A 28 -1.05 0.40 -4.25
C LYS A 28 0.07 -0.40 -4.92
N MET A 29 -0.03 -0.65 -6.23
CA MET A 29 0.98 -1.42 -6.96
C MET A 29 2.36 -0.75 -6.95
N GLY A 30 2.41 0.57 -7.12
CA GLY A 30 3.67 1.32 -7.07
C GLY A 30 4.35 1.23 -5.70
N ILE A 31 3.59 1.41 -4.62
CA ILE A 31 4.10 1.32 -3.24
C ILE A 31 4.54 -0.11 -2.93
N GLU A 32 3.74 -1.12 -3.32
CA GLU A 32 4.07 -2.52 -3.08
C GLU A 32 5.37 -2.94 -3.79
N ASN A 33 5.57 -2.54 -5.05
CA ASN A 33 6.80 -2.82 -5.77
C ASN A 33 8.01 -2.14 -5.14
N LEU A 34 7.85 -0.88 -4.71
CA LEU A 34 8.93 -0.13 -4.07
C LEU A 34 9.31 -0.76 -2.73
N LEU A 35 8.32 -1.09 -1.90
CA LEU A 35 8.55 -1.74 -0.61
C LEU A 35 9.19 -3.10 -0.78
N ARG A 36 8.73 -3.94 -1.72
CA ARG A 36 9.38 -5.23 -2.02
C ARG A 36 10.83 -5.10 -2.44
N HIS A 37 11.17 -4.03 -3.17
CA HIS A 37 12.55 -3.79 -3.63
C HIS A 37 13.49 -3.48 -2.46
N TYR A 38 13.06 -2.64 -1.52
CA TYR A 38 13.87 -2.23 -0.38
C TYR A 38 13.75 -3.16 0.84
N ILE A 39 12.61 -3.84 0.96
CA ILE A 39 12.19 -4.63 2.11
C ILE A 39 11.57 -5.94 1.57
N PRO A 40 12.39 -6.95 1.25
CA PRO A 40 11.94 -8.18 0.58
C PRO A 40 10.99 -9.05 1.42
N GLU A 41 10.89 -8.81 2.73
CA GLU A 41 9.91 -9.43 3.63
C GLU A 41 8.47 -8.91 3.40
N VAL A 42 8.29 -7.80 2.69
CA VAL A 42 6.96 -7.29 2.34
C VAL A 42 6.36 -8.15 1.22
N THR A 43 5.17 -8.69 1.46
CA THR A 43 4.44 -9.54 0.53
C THR A 43 3.15 -8.89 0.04
N GLU A 44 2.59 -7.91 0.76
CA GLU A 44 1.35 -7.24 0.36
C GLU A 44 1.25 -5.84 1.01
N VAL A 45 0.63 -4.88 0.31
CA VAL A 45 0.24 -3.59 0.90
C VAL A 45 -1.29 -3.49 0.96
N ARG A 46 -1.86 -3.14 2.12
CA ARG A 46 -3.31 -2.93 2.28
C ARG A 46 -3.66 -1.50 2.67
N PRO A 47 -4.73 -0.93 2.08
CA PRO A 47 -5.36 0.26 2.64
C PRO A 47 -5.94 -0.07 4.01
N VAL A 48 -5.87 0.90 4.90
CA VAL A 48 -6.74 0.96 6.08
C VAL A 48 -7.86 1.95 5.76
N ASP A 49 -9.06 1.43 5.53
CA ASP A 49 -10.27 2.23 5.46
C ASP A 49 -10.63 2.68 6.89
N LEU A 50 -10.94 3.97 7.03
CA LEU A 50 -11.37 4.60 8.29
C LEU A 50 -12.86 4.93 8.17
#